data_AF-A0A537CNF2-F1
#
_entry.id   AF-A0A537CNF2-F1
#
_cell.length_a   1.000
_cell.length_b   1.000
_cell.length_c   1.000
_cell.angle_alpha   90.00
_cell.angle_beta   90.00
_cell.angle_gamma   90.00
#
_symmetry.space_group_name_H-M   'P 1'
#
loop_
_entity.id
_entity.type
_entity.pdbx_description
1 polymer ?
#
loop_
_entity_poly.entity_id
_entity_poly.type
_entity_poly.pdbx_seq_one_letter_code
_entity_poly.pdbx_strand_id
1 'polypeptide(L)'
;MDREVVEIFSDGACRGNPGPGGWGVLLRARGAERELYGGEPDTTNNRMELTAVIRALEALKRPSRVQVYTDSLYVTKGISEWVHDWKRRGWRTADKKPVKNVDLWQRLDELAALHDVQWHWVRGHSGHPENERADQLANRGIPDER
;
A
#
# COMPACT_ATOMS: atom_id res chain seq x y z
N MET A 1 2.36 26.32 13.24
CA MET A 1 2.70 25.94 11.86
C MET A 1 2.04 24.60 11.61
N ASP A 2 0.96 24.57 10.83
CA ASP A 2 0.34 23.31 10.42
C ASP A 2 1.40 22.49 9.68
N ARG A 3 1.72 21.31 10.23
CA ARG A 3 2.45 20.30 9.46
C ARG A 3 1.50 19.83 8.39
N GLU A 4 1.75 20.28 7.18
CA GLU A 4 1.01 19.90 6.00
C GLU A 4 0.91 18.39 5.84
N VAL A 5 -0.31 17.93 5.56
CA VAL A 5 -0.64 16.51 5.46
C VAL A 5 -0.59 16.08 4.01
N VAL A 6 0.08 14.96 3.75
CA VAL A 6 0.06 14.27 2.46
C VAL A 6 -1.04 13.21 2.51
N GLU A 7 -1.99 13.27 1.59
CA GLU A 7 -2.98 12.22 1.40
C GLU A 7 -2.48 11.22 0.37
N ILE A 8 -2.66 9.94 0.66
CA ILE A 8 -2.26 8.82 -0.17
C ILE A 8 -3.48 7.94 -0.37
N PHE A 9 -3.88 7.73 -1.62
CA PHE A 9 -4.89 6.74 -1.99
C PHE A 9 -4.19 5.64 -2.75
N SER A 10 -4.41 4.39 -2.36
CA SER A 10 -3.64 3.27 -2.90
C SER A 10 -4.50 2.04 -3.13
N ASP A 11 -4.26 1.36 -4.25
CA ASP A 11 -4.94 0.13 -4.62
C ASP A 11 -3.99 -0.86 -5.32
N GLY A 12 -4.36 -2.14 -5.31
CA GLY A 12 -3.66 -3.23 -5.97
C GLY A 12 -4.63 -4.18 -6.66
N ALA A 13 -4.31 -4.54 -7.90
CA ALA A 13 -5.12 -5.43 -8.74
C ALA A 13 -4.27 -6.56 -9.31
N CYS A 14 -4.87 -7.74 -9.50
CA CYS A 14 -4.22 -8.88 -10.16
C CYS A 14 -5.19 -9.62 -11.09
N ARG A 15 -4.70 -10.03 -12.27
CA ARG A 15 -5.37 -10.96 -13.19
C ARG A 15 -4.91 -12.38 -12.85
N GLY A 16 -5.68 -13.07 -12.01
CA GLY A 16 -5.25 -14.33 -11.39
C GLY A 16 -4.50 -14.11 -10.07
N ASN A 17 -4.42 -15.14 -9.22
CA ASN A 17 -3.80 -15.02 -7.89
C ASN A 17 -3.10 -16.32 -7.46
N PRO A 18 -1.84 -16.57 -7.88
CA PRO A 18 -0.93 -15.61 -8.51
C PRO A 18 -1.18 -15.38 -10.01
N GLY A 19 -0.66 -14.26 -10.53
CA GLY A 19 -0.73 -13.86 -11.94
C GLY A 19 -0.20 -12.43 -12.17
N PRO A 20 -0.34 -11.87 -13.38
CA PRO A 20 0.03 -10.49 -13.68
C PRO A 20 -0.73 -9.52 -12.78
N GLY A 21 -0.01 -8.63 -12.10
CA GLY A 21 -0.57 -7.68 -11.15
C GLY A 21 -0.02 -6.28 -11.30
N GLY A 22 -0.79 -5.31 -10.84
CA GLY A 22 -0.47 -3.90 -10.87
C GLY A 22 -0.88 -3.20 -9.58
N TRP A 23 -0.19 -2.11 -9.28
CA TRP A 23 -0.43 -1.26 -8.13
C TRP A 23 -0.60 0.19 -8.60
N GLY A 24 -1.43 0.95 -7.90
CA GLY A 24 -1.78 2.32 -8.25
C GLY A 24 -1.83 3.21 -7.01
N VAL A 25 -1.36 4.46 -7.17
CA VAL A 25 -1.30 5.45 -6.09
C VAL A 25 -1.67 6.83 -6.62
N LEU A 26 -2.55 7.52 -5.90
CA LEU A 26 -2.76 8.95 -6.01
C LEU A 26 -2.21 9.64 -4.75
N LEU A 27 -1.21 10.50 -4.92
CA LEU A 27 -0.68 11.37 -3.89
C LEU A 27 -1.28 12.77 -4.02
N ARG A 28 -1.75 13.35 -2.92
CA ARG A 28 -2.29 14.72 -2.89
C ARG A 28 -1.68 15.52 -1.75
N ALA A 29 -1.14 16.69 -2.08
CA ALA A 29 -0.59 17.65 -1.11
C ALA A 29 -0.59 19.06 -1.70
N ARG A 30 -0.92 20.10 -0.92
CA ARG A 30 -0.96 21.51 -1.38
C ARG A 30 -1.85 21.78 -2.59
N GLY A 31 -2.90 20.97 -2.80
CA GLY A 31 -3.72 21.05 -4.00
C GLY A 31 -3.02 20.58 -5.28
N ALA A 32 -1.82 20.00 -5.17
CA ALA A 32 -1.16 19.28 -6.25
C ALA A 32 -1.41 17.78 -6.12
N GLU A 33 -1.63 17.12 -7.25
CA GLU A 33 -1.81 15.67 -7.35
C GLU A 33 -0.63 15.05 -8.11
N ARG A 34 -0.26 13.83 -7.72
CA ARG A 34 0.72 13.02 -8.42
C ARG A 34 0.28 11.57 -8.44
N GLU A 35 0.26 10.99 -9.63
CA GLU A 35 -0.08 9.59 -9.84
C GLU A 35 1.19 8.74 -9.97
N LEU A 36 1.17 7.54 -9.38
CA LEU A 36 2.20 6.53 -9.53
C LEU A 36 1.53 5.19 -9.81
N TYR A 37 2.13 4.39 -10.68
CA TYR A 37 1.67 3.04 -10.95
C TYR A 37 2.82 2.16 -11.47
N GLY A 38 2.62 0.85 -11.40
CA GLY A 38 3.53 -0.14 -11.94
C GLY A 38 2.94 -1.54 -11.75
N GLY A 39 3.68 -2.57 -12.13
CA GLY A 39 3.20 -3.94 -11.99
C GLY A 39 4.29 -4.99 -12.16
N GLU A 40 3.90 -6.23 -11.87
CA GLU A 40 4.75 -7.41 -11.89
C GLU A 40 4.03 -8.53 -12.67
N PRO A 41 4.73 -9.28 -13.53
CA PRO A 41 4.10 -10.31 -14.37
C PRO A 41 3.64 -11.55 -13.58
N ASP A 42 4.21 -11.81 -12.40
CA ASP A 42 3.83 -12.92 -11.54
C ASP A 42 3.85 -12.47 -10.07
N THR A 43 2.67 -12.14 -9.56
CA THR A 43 2.50 -11.59 -8.20
C THR A 43 1.12 -11.96 -7.64
N THR A 44 0.72 -11.35 -6.53
CA THR A 44 -0.60 -11.58 -5.89
C THR A 44 -1.25 -10.25 -5.52
N ASN A 45 -2.58 -10.25 -5.35
CA ASN A 45 -3.31 -9.01 -5.00
C ASN A 45 -2.73 -8.34 -3.75
N ASN A 46 -2.54 -9.14 -2.69
CA ASN A 46 -1.97 -8.68 -1.42
C ASN A 46 -0.56 -8.07 -1.56
N ARG A 47 0.26 -8.58 -2.50
CA ARG A 47 1.58 -7.99 -2.77
C ARG A 47 1.45 -6.65 -3.47
N MET A 48 0.52 -6.51 -4.41
CA MET A 48 0.27 -5.24 -5.10
C MET A 48 -0.32 -4.18 -4.16
N GLU A 49 -1.27 -4.55 -3.29
CA GLU A 49 -1.82 -3.66 -2.26
C GLU A 49 -0.71 -3.12 -1.33
N LEU A 50 0.18 -4.00 -0.84
CA LEU A 50 1.33 -3.59 -0.03
C LEU A 50 2.30 -2.71 -0.83
N THR A 51 2.59 -3.09 -2.07
CA THR A 51 3.53 -2.38 -2.93
C THR A 51 3.04 -0.97 -3.22
N ALA A 52 1.75 -0.76 -3.45
CA ALA A 52 1.16 0.56 -3.66
C ALA A 52 1.52 1.51 -2.50
N VAL A 53 1.25 1.09 -1.26
CA VAL A 53 1.55 1.89 -0.07
C VAL A 53 3.05 2.12 0.11
N ILE A 54 3.87 1.08 -0.09
CA ILE A 54 5.34 1.18 0.00
C ILE A 54 5.86 2.23 -0.98
N ARG A 55 5.45 2.15 -2.25
CA ARG A 55 5.88 3.09 -3.30
C ARG A 55 5.41 4.51 -3.02
N ALA A 56 4.24 4.67 -2.44
CA ALA A 56 3.71 5.95 -2.03
C ALA A 56 4.58 6.61 -0.93
N LEU A 57 4.95 5.85 0.11
CA LEU A 57 5.81 6.33 1.19
C LEU A 57 7.25 6.59 0.70
N GLU A 58 7.80 5.72 -0.16
CA GLU A 58 9.14 5.92 -0.76
C GLU A 58 9.24 7.19 -1.61
N ALA A 59 8.13 7.64 -2.20
CA ALA A 59 8.10 8.87 -2.99
C ALA A 59 8.23 10.15 -2.14
N LEU A 60 8.05 10.05 -0.81
CA LEU A 60 8.16 11.17 0.11
C LEU A 60 9.64 11.47 0.43
N LYS A 61 10.09 12.68 0.09
CA LYS A 61 11.51 13.07 0.23
C LYS A 61 11.94 13.38 1.67
N ARG A 62 11.01 13.44 2.62
CA ARG A 62 11.25 13.83 4.02
C ARG A 62 10.18 13.25 4.95
N PRO A 63 10.49 13.09 6.25
CA PRO A 63 9.48 12.81 7.28
C PRO A 63 8.29 13.76 7.15
N SER A 64 7.09 13.20 7.09
CA SER A 64 5.86 13.92 6.73
C SER A 64 4.70 13.35 7.53
N ARG A 65 3.64 14.15 7.74
CA ARG A 65 2.36 13.66 8.25
C ARG A 65 1.55 13.13 7.06
N VAL A 66 1.08 11.90 7.17
CA VAL A 66 0.51 11.15 6.04
C VAL A 66 -0.83 10.57 6.45
N GLN A 67 -1.84 10.70 5.59
CA GLN A 67 -3.09 9.96 5.69
C GLN A 67 -3.15 8.96 4.53
N VAL A 68 -3.12 7.66 4.85
CA VAL A 68 -3.20 6.58 3.86
C VAL A 68 -4.62 6.05 3.84
N TYR A 69 -5.24 6.11 2.67
CA TYR A 69 -6.56 5.58 2.35
C TYR A 69 -6.39 4.35 1.46
N THR A 70 -6.90 3.22 1.92
CA THR A 70 -6.91 1.96 1.17
C THR A 70 -8.15 1.15 1.53
N ASP A 71 -8.68 0.38 0.59
CA ASP A 71 -9.74 -0.59 0.85
C ASP A 71 -9.20 -1.98 1.23
N SER A 72 -7.88 -2.18 1.17
CA SER A 72 -7.23 -3.40 1.61
C SER A 72 -7.34 -3.56 3.13
N LEU A 73 -8.19 -4.50 3.53
CA LEU A 73 -8.21 -5.02 4.90
C LEU A 73 -6.90 -5.74 5.24
N TYR A 74 -6.19 -6.30 4.25
CA TYR A 74 -4.92 -6.99 4.47
C TYR A 74 -3.84 -5.99 4.92
N VAL A 75 -3.73 -4.85 4.24
CA VAL A 75 -2.85 -3.74 4.65
C VAL A 75 -3.30 -3.16 5.97
N THR A 76 -4.57 -2.74 6.07
CA THR A 76 -5.09 -2.04 7.25
C THR A 76 -4.94 -2.88 8.51
N LYS A 77 -5.38 -4.14 8.51
CA LYS A 77 -5.25 -5.01 9.69
C LYS A 77 -3.81 -5.43 9.94
N GLY A 78 -3.04 -5.66 8.89
CA GLY A 78 -1.65 -6.07 9.06
C GLY A 78 -0.82 -5.01 9.75
N ILE A 79 -0.97 -3.73 9.37
CA ILE A 79 -0.22 -2.64 10.01
C ILE A 79 -0.73 -2.29 11.41
N SER A 80 -2.05 -2.36 11.65
CA SER A 80 -2.64 -1.95 12.93
C SER A 80 -2.65 -3.05 14.00
N GLU A 81 -2.74 -4.32 13.61
CA GLU A 81 -2.90 -5.45 14.52
C GLU A 81 -1.69 -6.40 14.49
N TRP A 82 -1.21 -6.79 13.31
CA TRP A 82 -0.33 -7.96 13.18
C TRP A 82 1.17 -7.64 13.24
N VAL A 83 1.60 -6.52 12.66
CA VAL A 83 3.03 -6.14 12.55
C VAL A 83 3.69 -6.06 13.92
N HIS A 84 2.99 -5.54 14.94
CA HIS A 84 3.53 -5.48 16.30
C HIS A 84 3.88 -6.87 16.85
N ASP A 85 3.01 -7.86 16.61
CA ASP A 85 3.19 -9.23 17.09
C ASP A 85 4.26 -9.96 16.29
N TRP A 86 4.27 -9.78 14.97
CA TRP A 86 5.29 -10.34 14.09
C TRP A 86 6.67 -9.82 14.45
N LYS A 87 6.85 -8.52 14.70
CA LYS A 87 8.13 -7.96 15.16
C LYS A 87 8.60 -8.60 16.46
N ARG A 88 7.71 -8.74 17.46
CA ARG A 88 8.03 -9.41 18.73
C ARG A 88 8.44 -10.88 18.55
N ARG A 89 7.93 -11.54 17.51
CA ARG A 89 8.23 -12.94 17.17
C ARG A 89 9.33 -13.10 16.11
N GLY A 90 10.07 -12.03 15.78
CA GLY A 90 11.13 -12.08 14.77
C GLY A 90 10.63 -12.41 13.37
N TRP A 91 9.46 -11.87 13.01
CA TRP A 91 8.78 -12.05 11.71
C TRP A 91 8.41 -13.50 11.38
N ARG A 92 7.98 -14.25 12.41
CA ARG A 92 7.54 -15.64 12.28
C ARG A 92 6.11 -15.85 12.79
N THR A 93 5.41 -16.78 12.16
CA THR A 93 4.07 -17.24 12.59
C THR A 93 4.17 -18.13 13.82
N ALA A 94 3.02 -18.52 14.40
CA ALA A 94 2.97 -19.46 15.52
C ALA A 94 3.66 -20.81 15.20
N ASP A 95 3.57 -21.24 13.93
CA ASP A 95 4.21 -22.47 13.43
C ASP A 95 5.70 -22.28 13.09
N LYS A 96 6.33 -21.18 13.55
CA LYS A 96 7.74 -20.83 13.33
C LYS A 96 8.16 -20.64 11.87
N LYS A 97 7.20 -20.57 10.93
CA LYS A 97 7.45 -20.24 9.52
C LYS A 97 7.57 -18.72 9.34
N PRO A 98 8.30 -18.24 8.33
CA PRO A 98 8.30 -16.82 7.98
C PRO A 98 6.86 -16.32 7.71
N VAL A 99 6.58 -15.08 8.11
CA VAL A 99 5.32 -14.41 7.75
C VAL A 99 5.22 -14.29 6.23
N LYS A 100 4.04 -14.52 5.66
CA LYS A 100 3.81 -14.33 4.22
C LYS A 100 4.03 -12.87 3.85
N ASN A 101 4.75 -12.61 2.75
CA ASN A 101 5.15 -11.27 2.30
C ASN A 101 6.00 -10.50 3.32
N VAL A 102 6.79 -11.20 4.14
CA VAL A 102 7.66 -10.58 5.17
C VAL A 102 8.59 -9.51 4.59
N ASP A 103 9.06 -9.70 3.36
CA ASP A 103 9.87 -8.74 2.60
C ASP A 103 9.18 -7.37 2.49
N LEU A 104 7.91 -7.37 2.08
CA LEU A 104 7.12 -6.15 1.93
C LEU A 104 6.70 -5.58 3.28
N TRP A 105 6.34 -6.43 4.24
CA TRP A 105 5.94 -5.96 5.57
C TRP A 105 7.07 -5.28 6.33
N GLN A 106 8.29 -5.83 6.28
CA GLN A 106 9.47 -5.20 6.86
C GLN A 106 9.73 -3.84 6.22
N ARG A 107 9.68 -3.77 4.88
CA ARG A 107 9.85 -2.51 4.16
C ARG A 107 8.79 -1.47 4.52
N LEU A 108 7.54 -1.89 4.62
CA LEU A 108 6.43 -1.02 5.00
C LEU A 108 6.59 -0.49 6.43
N ASP A 109 6.95 -1.35 7.38
CA ASP A 109 7.18 -0.97 8.79
C ASP A 109 8.34 0.03 8.93
N GLU A 110 9.44 -0.18 8.21
CA GLU A 110 10.56 0.76 8.17
C GLU A 110 10.13 2.14 7.67
N LEU A 111 9.41 2.19 6.55
CA LEU A 111 8.94 3.45 5.96
C LEU A 111 7.90 4.12 6.86
N ALA A 112 6.94 3.36 7.38
CA ALA A 112 5.91 3.89 8.28
C ALA A 112 6.51 4.50 9.54
N ALA A 113 7.63 3.98 10.05
CA ALA A 113 8.34 4.55 11.20
C ALA A 113 9.03 5.89 10.90
N LEU A 114 9.30 6.23 9.63
CA LEU A 114 9.89 7.51 9.23
C LEU A 114 8.85 8.64 9.12
N HIS A 115 7.57 8.30 9.07
CA HIS A 115 6.46 9.23 8.84
C HIS A 115 5.48 9.19 10.02
N ASP A 116 4.68 10.25 10.18
CA ASP A 116 3.54 10.24 11.08
C ASP A 116 2.31 9.79 10.28
N VAL A 117 2.09 8.46 10.25
CA VAL A 117 1.11 7.83 9.35
C VAL A 117 -0.21 7.56 10.09
N GLN A 118 -1.30 8.04 9.51
CA GLN A 118 -2.68 7.73 9.88
C GLN A 118 -3.30 6.82 8.82
N TRP A 119 -3.86 5.71 9.26
CA TRP A 119 -4.43 4.68 8.39
C TRP A 119 -5.94 4.79 8.35
N HIS A 120 -6.50 4.90 7.15
CA HIS A 120 -7.92 5.02 6.90
C HIS A 120 -8.35 3.87 5.99
N TRP A 121 -9.12 2.95 6.55
CA TRP A 121 -9.80 1.97 5.72
C TRP A 121 -11.02 2.61 5.08
N VAL A 122 -11.08 2.54 3.75
CA VAL A 122 -12.27 2.94 2.99
C VAL A 122 -12.94 1.69 2.45
N ARG A 123 -14.26 1.73 2.29
CA ARG A 123 -14.95 0.62 1.63
C ARG A 123 -14.70 0.71 0.12
N GLY A 124 -14.23 -0.38 -0.48
CA GLY A 124 -14.03 -0.48 -1.93
C GLY A 124 -15.34 -0.25 -2.69
N HIS A 125 -15.26 0.42 -3.85
CA HIS A 125 -16.37 0.69 -4.78
C HIS A 125 -17.57 1.46 -4.21
N SER A 126 -17.38 2.28 -3.16
CA SER A 126 -18.45 3.11 -2.60
C SER A 126 -18.17 4.61 -2.74
N GLY A 127 -18.02 5.09 -3.98
CA GLY A 127 -18.10 6.53 -4.30
C GLY A 127 -16.97 7.38 -3.74
N HIS A 128 -15.76 6.82 -3.61
CA HIS A 128 -14.53 7.57 -3.35
C HIS A 128 -13.77 7.75 -4.67
N PRO A 129 -13.91 8.89 -5.37
CA PRO A 129 -13.30 9.10 -6.68
C PRO A 129 -11.77 8.88 -6.67
N GLU A 130 -11.11 9.19 -5.56
CA GLU A 130 -9.67 9.00 -5.41
C GLU A 130 -9.27 7.52 -5.34
N ASN A 131 -10.08 6.67 -4.70
CA ASN A 131 -9.83 5.23 -4.66
C ASN A 131 -10.11 4.60 -6.03
N GLU A 132 -11.17 5.05 -6.71
CA GLU A 132 -11.45 4.62 -8.10
C GLU A 132 -10.31 5.00 -9.05
N ARG A 133 -9.69 6.16 -8.86
CA ARG A 133 -8.47 6.53 -9.61
C ARG A 133 -7.29 5.62 -9.27
N ALA A 134 -7.10 5.28 -8.00
CA ALA A 134 -6.05 4.34 -7.60
C ALA A 134 -6.27 2.94 -8.21
N ASP A 135 -7.51 2.43 -8.24
CA ASP A 135 -7.89 1.19 -8.92
C ASP A 135 -7.57 1.25 -10.43
N GLN A 136 -7.94 2.34 -11.11
CA GLN A 136 -7.64 2.53 -12.53
C GLN A 136 -6.12 2.53 -12.80
N LEU A 137 -5.35 3.18 -11.92
CA LEU A 137 -3.89 3.19 -11.98
C LEU A 137 -3.30 1.79 -11.75
N ALA A 138 -3.87 1.01 -10.81
CA ALA A 138 -3.46 -0.36 -10.56
C ALA A 138 -3.71 -1.25 -11.78
N ASN A 139 -4.90 -1.17 -12.37
CA ASN A 139 -5.25 -1.90 -13.59
C ASN A 139 -4.37 -1.49 -14.78
N ARG A 140 -4.02 -0.20 -14.89
CA ARG A 140 -3.08 0.30 -15.91
C ARG A 140 -1.65 -0.23 -15.71
N GLY A 141 -1.26 -0.51 -14.47
CA GLY A 141 0.05 -1.05 -14.13
C GLY A 141 0.22 -2.53 -14.47
N ILE A 142 -0.87 -3.28 -14.69
CA ILE A 142 -0.82 -4.71 -15.00
C ILE A 142 -0.10 -4.93 -16.34
N PRO A 143 1.02 -5.68 -16.37
CA PRO A 143 1.71 -5.99 -17.62
C PRO A 143 0.82 -6.81 -18.56
N ASP A 144 0.88 -6.51 -19.85
CA ASP A 144 0.24 -7.37 -20.86
C ASP A 144 0.95 -8.73 -20.94
N GLU A 145 0.16 -9.80 -21.11
CA GLU A 145 0.68 -11.11 -21.51
C GLU A 145 1.27 -10.96 -22.92
N ARG A 146 2.60 -10.97 -23.04
CA ARG A 146 3.32 -11.02 -24.32
C ARG A 146 3.55 -12.47 -24.75
#